data_AF-K2H1I2-F1
#
_entry.id   AF-K2H1I2-F1
#
_cell.length_a   1.000
_cell.length_b   1.000
_cell.length_c   1.000
_cell.angle_alpha   90.00
_cell.angle_beta   90.00
_cell.angle_gamma   90.00
#
_symmetry.space_group_name_H-M   'P 1'
#
loop_
_entity.id
_entity.type
_entity.pdbx_description
1 polymer ?
#
loop_
_entity_poly.entity_id
_entity_poly.type
_entity_poly.pdbx_seq_one_letter_code
_entity_poly.pdbx_strand_id
1 'polypeptide(L)'
;MHNIISSRKEAQEVKLRKLVDYLVTDTKERILNLAFPEILEQRWFWKWRFHKWDVFDHTRQTIMNYQAMDFLPERIKEFLKIRIDGISKNTLLSIAMAFHDSWKLSQFRLNWRSRWHAEYTIANQIDAIADRFHLTENQKEFIWNIIRYHDVPPENMGIFEEIIKAKGIFIEYLIIAYCDMYATMGIECTKEELYKRREVVERKLQEVR
;
A
#
# COMPACT_ATOMS: atom_id res chain seq x y z
N MET A 1 18.31 -26.57 14.09
CA MET A 1 17.00 -25.91 14.24
C MET A 1 16.87 -24.60 13.45
N HIS A 2 17.92 -23.81 13.25
CA HIS A 2 17.86 -22.56 12.46
C HIS A 2 17.37 -22.73 11.01
N ASN A 3 17.83 -23.76 10.29
CA ASN A 3 17.42 -24.02 8.90
C ASN A 3 15.92 -24.31 8.72
N ILE A 4 15.24 -24.87 9.73
CA ILE A 4 13.80 -25.22 9.64
C ILE A 4 12.92 -23.99 9.89
N ILE A 5 13.37 -23.04 10.73
CA ILE A 5 12.63 -21.82 11.02
C ILE A 5 12.75 -20.82 9.85
N SER A 6 13.94 -20.73 9.22
CA SER A 6 14.13 -19.90 8.01
C SER A 6 13.23 -20.37 6.87
N SER A 7 13.18 -21.68 6.60
CA SER A 7 12.39 -22.23 5.50
C SER A 7 10.88 -22.04 5.67
N ARG A 8 10.37 -22.05 6.90
CA ARG A 8 8.96 -21.75 7.20
C ARG A 8 8.61 -20.29 6.94
N LYS A 9 9.48 -19.35 7.32
CA LYS A 9 9.27 -17.90 7.11
C LYS A 9 9.37 -17.53 5.64
N GLU A 10 10.31 -18.12 4.91
CA GLU A 10 10.41 -17.98 3.45
C GLU A 10 9.17 -18.54 2.74
N ALA A 11 8.68 -19.71 3.16
CA ALA A 11 7.45 -20.27 2.62
C ALA A 11 6.22 -19.40 2.92
N GLN A 12 6.16 -18.78 4.11
CA GLN A 12 5.12 -17.80 4.43
C GLN A 12 5.21 -16.60 3.50
N GLU A 13 6.39 -15.99 3.34
CA GLU A 13 6.60 -14.84 2.46
C GLU A 13 6.18 -15.12 1.01
N VAL A 14 6.53 -16.29 0.47
CA VAL A 14 6.09 -16.70 -0.88
C VAL A 14 4.56 -16.80 -0.97
N LYS A 15 3.89 -17.30 0.08
CA LYS A 15 2.41 -17.34 0.12
C LYS A 15 1.82 -15.93 0.13
N LEU A 16 2.37 -15.02 0.94
CA LEU A 16 1.86 -13.64 1.02
C LEU A 16 2.03 -12.91 -0.32
N ARG A 17 3.20 -13.05 -0.97
CA ARG A 17 3.45 -12.45 -2.29
C ARG A 17 2.47 -12.97 -3.34
N LYS A 18 2.32 -14.30 -3.46
CA LYS A 18 1.37 -14.91 -4.40
C LYS A 18 -0.06 -14.40 -4.20
N LEU A 19 -0.41 -14.13 -2.96
CA LEU A 19 -1.74 -13.69 -2.60
C LEU A 19 -1.97 -12.22 -3.00
N VAL A 20 -0.96 -11.36 -2.91
CA VAL A 20 -0.99 -10.03 -3.52
C VAL A 20 -0.98 -10.10 -5.05
N ASP A 21 -0.19 -11.01 -5.65
CA ASP A 21 -0.19 -11.22 -7.10
C ASP A 21 -1.58 -11.64 -7.63
N TYR A 22 -2.38 -12.33 -6.81
CA TYR A 22 -3.75 -12.66 -7.18
C TYR A 22 -4.64 -11.42 -7.27
N LEU A 23 -4.36 -10.36 -6.52
CA LEU A 23 -5.11 -9.10 -6.56
C LEU A 23 -4.98 -8.37 -7.89
N VAL A 24 -3.83 -8.48 -8.55
CA VAL A 24 -3.56 -7.80 -9.82
C VAL A 24 -3.94 -8.60 -11.06
N THR A 25 -4.28 -9.90 -10.92
CA THR A 25 -4.60 -10.77 -12.07
C THR A 25 -6.10 -11.02 -12.22
N ASP A 26 -6.66 -10.75 -13.41
CA ASP A 26 -8.11 -10.92 -13.71
C ASP A 26 -8.62 -12.36 -13.55
N THR A 27 -7.71 -13.34 -13.56
CA THR A 27 -8.05 -14.76 -13.63
C THR A 27 -8.43 -15.39 -12.28
N LYS A 28 -8.40 -14.62 -11.18
CA LYS A 28 -8.49 -15.17 -9.81
C LYS A 28 -9.47 -14.47 -8.88
N GLU A 29 -10.40 -13.68 -9.40
CA GLU A 29 -11.45 -13.01 -8.60
C GLU A 29 -12.19 -13.97 -7.66
N ARG A 30 -12.48 -15.21 -8.10
CA ARG A 30 -13.13 -16.21 -7.25
C ARG A 30 -12.31 -16.59 -6.01
N ILE A 31 -10.97 -16.62 -6.14
CA ILE A 31 -10.05 -16.90 -5.02
C ILE A 31 -10.01 -15.68 -4.10
N LEU A 32 -9.97 -14.47 -4.67
CA LEU A 32 -10.01 -13.23 -3.91
C LEU A 32 -11.30 -13.09 -3.11
N ASN A 33 -12.45 -13.42 -3.69
CA ASN A 33 -13.74 -13.37 -2.99
C ASN A 33 -13.77 -14.27 -1.75
N LEU A 34 -13.13 -15.44 -1.84
CA LEU A 34 -13.07 -16.38 -0.73
C LEU A 34 -12.05 -15.97 0.33
N ALA A 35 -10.92 -15.39 -0.10
CA ALA A 35 -9.82 -15.06 0.80
C ALA A 35 -9.97 -13.66 1.42
N PHE A 36 -10.32 -12.64 0.62
CA PHE A 36 -10.43 -11.22 0.98
C PHE A 36 -11.70 -10.61 0.38
N PRO A 37 -12.88 -11.02 0.85
CA PRO A 37 -14.14 -10.45 0.38
C PRO A 37 -14.16 -8.92 0.49
N GLU A 38 -13.53 -8.35 1.51
CA GLU A 38 -13.44 -6.90 1.73
C GLU A 38 -12.71 -6.14 0.61
N ILE A 39 -11.84 -6.80 -0.15
CA ILE A 39 -11.20 -6.19 -1.32
C ILE A 39 -12.19 -6.11 -2.49
N LEU A 40 -12.99 -7.15 -2.73
CA LEU A 40 -14.00 -7.10 -3.79
C LEU A 40 -15.15 -6.16 -3.42
N GLU A 41 -15.40 -5.99 -2.12
CA GLU A 41 -16.32 -4.96 -1.66
C GLU A 41 -15.91 -3.57 -2.13
N GLN A 42 -14.64 -3.30 -2.50
CA GLN A 42 -14.15 -2.04 -3.08
C GLN A 42 -14.71 -1.70 -4.48
N ARG A 43 -15.39 -2.62 -5.16
CA ARG A 43 -16.07 -2.38 -6.46
C ARG A 43 -17.32 -1.50 -6.38
N TRP A 44 -17.77 -1.18 -5.17
CA TRP A 44 -18.95 -0.38 -4.88
C TRP A 44 -18.89 1.09 -5.34
N PHE A 45 -17.72 1.60 -5.77
CA PHE A 45 -17.54 3.04 -5.92
C PHE A 45 -16.83 3.47 -7.21
N TRP A 46 -17.58 3.61 -8.30
CA TRP A 46 -17.06 3.84 -9.65
C TRP A 46 -16.63 5.28 -9.97
N LYS A 47 -16.97 6.26 -9.12
CA LYS A 47 -16.67 7.68 -9.35
C LYS A 47 -16.49 8.44 -8.03
N TRP A 48 -15.36 8.25 -7.36
CA TRP A 48 -14.91 9.26 -6.40
C TRP A 48 -14.15 10.34 -7.13
N ARG A 49 -14.18 11.53 -6.54
CA ARG A 49 -13.79 12.85 -7.08
C ARG A 49 -12.45 12.91 -7.85
N PHE A 50 -11.60 11.89 -7.76
CA PHE A 50 -10.28 11.82 -8.37
C PHE A 50 -9.95 10.49 -9.06
N HIS A 51 -10.83 9.47 -9.03
CA HIS A 51 -10.48 8.13 -9.51
C HIS A 51 -11.07 7.87 -10.90
N LYS A 52 -10.23 7.42 -11.84
CA LYS A 52 -10.63 6.93 -13.17
C LYS A 52 -11.41 5.63 -13.11
N TRP A 53 -11.18 4.87 -12.05
CA TRP A 53 -11.65 3.52 -11.85
C TRP A 53 -12.44 3.41 -10.54
N ASP A 54 -13.08 2.27 -10.32
CA ASP A 54 -13.50 1.93 -8.97
C ASP A 54 -12.26 1.72 -8.06
N VAL A 55 -12.49 1.67 -6.75
CA VAL A 55 -11.40 1.55 -5.76
C VAL A 55 -10.60 0.24 -5.92
N PHE A 56 -11.23 -0.82 -6.43
CA PHE A 56 -10.57 -2.10 -6.67
C PHE A 56 -9.59 -1.98 -7.85
N ASP A 57 -10.05 -1.46 -8.99
CA ASP A 57 -9.22 -1.25 -10.18
C ASP A 57 -8.14 -0.18 -9.95
N HIS A 58 -8.44 0.85 -9.16
CA HIS A 58 -7.46 1.81 -8.67
C HIS A 58 -6.35 1.11 -7.88
N THR A 59 -6.71 0.27 -6.90
CA THR A 59 -5.76 -0.53 -6.11
C THR A 59 -4.89 -1.43 -7.00
N ARG A 60 -5.49 -2.06 -8.02
CA ARG A 60 -4.74 -2.86 -9.00
C ARG A 60 -3.73 -2.02 -9.76
N GLN A 61 -4.13 -0.85 -10.25
CA GLN A 61 -3.20 0.04 -10.94
C GLN A 61 -2.08 0.52 -10.01
N THR A 62 -2.36 0.83 -8.75
CA THR A 62 -1.35 1.20 -7.75
C THR A 62 -0.29 0.10 -7.61
N ILE A 63 -0.71 -1.17 -7.50
CA ILE A 63 0.24 -2.30 -7.42
C ILE A 63 0.99 -2.49 -8.74
N MET A 64 0.33 -2.36 -9.90
CA MET A 64 1.00 -2.45 -11.20
C MET A 64 2.04 -1.35 -11.39
N ASN A 65 1.75 -0.12 -10.94
CA ASN A 65 2.69 0.99 -10.96
C ASN A 65 3.92 0.65 -10.12
N TYR A 66 3.73 0.07 -8.93
CA TYR A 66 4.84 -0.38 -8.09
C TYR A 66 5.71 -1.44 -8.77
N GLN A 67 5.08 -2.45 -9.38
CA GLN A 67 5.79 -3.49 -10.14
C GLN A 67 6.58 -2.92 -11.34
N ALA A 68 6.12 -1.81 -11.90
CA ALA A 68 6.76 -1.10 -12.99
C ALA A 68 7.81 -0.05 -12.54
N MET A 69 8.08 0.11 -11.24
CA MET A 69 9.12 1.04 -10.74
C MET A 69 10.54 0.48 -10.92
N ASP A 70 10.94 0.27 -12.18
CA ASP A 70 12.28 -0.20 -12.56
C ASP A 70 13.40 0.79 -12.15
N PHE A 71 13.06 2.08 -12.09
CA PHE A 71 13.92 3.21 -11.73
C PHE A 71 14.30 3.30 -10.25
N LEU A 72 13.77 2.43 -9.37
CA LEU A 72 14.17 2.43 -7.96
C LEU A 72 15.68 2.20 -7.83
N PRO A 73 16.41 3.07 -7.09
CA PRO A 73 17.83 2.88 -6.84
C PRO A 73 18.10 1.52 -6.17
N GLU A 74 19.23 0.87 -6.50
CA GLU A 74 19.53 -0.48 -5.99
C GLU A 74 19.54 -0.54 -4.46
N ARG A 75 20.05 0.51 -3.79
CA ARG A 75 20.00 0.61 -2.33
C ARG A 75 18.58 0.60 -1.75
N ILE A 76 17.59 1.15 -2.47
CA ILE A 76 16.18 1.13 -2.06
C ILE A 76 15.63 -0.28 -2.25
N LYS A 77 16.00 -0.96 -3.34
CA LYS A 77 15.66 -2.37 -3.57
C LYS A 77 16.24 -3.26 -2.46
N GLU A 78 17.48 -3.03 -2.03
CA GLU A 78 18.09 -3.72 -0.88
C GLU A 78 17.40 -3.38 0.44
N PHE A 79 17.07 -2.11 0.69
CA PHE A 79 16.33 -1.70 1.89
C PHE A 79 14.98 -2.43 1.99
N LEU A 80 14.27 -2.59 0.88
CA LEU A 80 13.00 -3.31 0.83
C LEU A 80 13.15 -4.82 1.12
N LYS A 81 14.37 -5.39 1.07
CA LYS A 81 14.64 -6.79 1.48
C LYS A 81 14.81 -6.95 2.99
N ILE A 82 15.00 -5.87 3.75
CA ILE A 82 15.06 -5.91 5.22
C ILE A 82 13.78 -6.57 5.76
N ARG A 83 13.93 -7.43 6.76
CA ARG A 83 12.84 -8.24 7.31
C ARG A 83 12.34 -7.69 8.65
N ILE A 84 11.03 -7.65 8.83
CA ILE A 84 10.35 -7.41 10.11
C ILE A 84 9.76 -8.76 10.54
N ASP A 85 10.25 -9.30 11.66
CA ASP A 85 9.89 -10.63 12.19
C ASP A 85 9.97 -11.79 11.17
N GLY A 86 10.77 -11.61 10.12
CA GLY A 86 10.99 -12.62 9.09
C GLY A 86 10.30 -12.39 7.76
N ILE A 87 9.47 -11.36 7.61
CA ILE A 87 8.84 -10.99 6.34
C ILE A 87 9.50 -9.72 5.81
N SER A 88 9.84 -9.67 4.52
CA SER A 88 10.48 -8.49 3.93
C SER A 88 9.54 -7.27 3.91
N LYS A 89 10.13 -6.08 4.06
CA LYS A 89 9.44 -4.80 3.90
C LYS A 89 8.75 -4.69 2.53
N ASN A 90 9.35 -5.22 1.47
CA ASN A 90 8.73 -5.32 0.15
C ASN A 90 7.37 -6.04 0.20
N THR A 91 7.34 -7.21 0.85
CA THR A 91 6.10 -8.00 0.95
C THR A 91 5.06 -7.30 1.81
N LEU A 92 5.47 -6.69 2.92
CA LEU A 92 4.58 -5.91 3.79
C LEU A 92 4.04 -4.65 3.07
N LEU A 93 4.86 -3.98 2.26
CA LEU A 93 4.44 -2.86 1.42
C LEU A 93 3.42 -3.30 0.37
N SER A 94 3.61 -4.46 -0.27
CA SER A 94 2.62 -5.02 -1.19
C SER A 94 1.28 -5.32 -0.51
N ILE A 95 1.29 -5.79 0.74
CA ILE A 95 0.07 -5.94 1.56
C ILE A 95 -0.52 -4.56 1.86
N ALA A 96 0.28 -3.57 2.27
CA ALA A 96 -0.20 -2.22 2.53
C ALA A 96 -0.89 -1.62 1.29
N MET A 97 -0.30 -1.78 0.10
CA MET A 97 -0.89 -1.36 -1.17
C MET A 97 -2.22 -2.07 -1.47
N ALA A 98 -2.32 -3.37 -1.21
CA ALA A 98 -3.55 -4.12 -1.40
C ALA A 98 -4.75 -3.60 -0.58
N PHE A 99 -4.48 -3.00 0.58
CA PHE A 99 -5.51 -2.59 1.54
C PHE A 99 -5.56 -1.08 1.78
N HIS A 100 -4.72 -0.27 1.13
CA HIS A 100 -4.58 1.17 1.41
C HIS A 100 -5.91 1.93 1.42
N ASP A 101 -6.86 1.50 0.59
CA ASP A 101 -8.17 2.11 0.42
C ASP A 101 -9.36 1.29 0.94
N SER A 102 -9.11 0.12 1.54
CA SER A 102 -10.16 -0.81 2.00
C SER A 102 -11.10 -0.23 3.07
N TRP A 103 -10.69 0.84 3.74
CA TRP A 103 -11.49 1.52 4.77
C TRP A 103 -12.46 2.57 4.22
N LYS A 104 -12.29 3.01 2.96
CA LYS A 104 -13.13 4.07 2.36
C LYS A 104 -14.62 3.70 2.48
N LEU A 105 -15.01 2.44 2.25
CA LEU A 105 -16.39 1.97 2.36
C LEU A 105 -17.04 2.23 3.73
N SER A 106 -16.36 1.83 4.79
CA SER A 106 -16.85 2.00 6.16
C SER A 106 -17.06 3.47 6.51
N GLN A 107 -16.16 4.35 6.06
CA GLN A 107 -16.26 5.78 6.32
C GLN A 107 -17.39 6.46 5.58
N PHE A 108 -17.56 6.13 4.30
CA PHE A 108 -18.67 6.65 3.51
C PHE A 108 -20.03 6.26 4.06
N ARG A 109 -20.17 5.05 4.60
CA ARG A 109 -21.40 4.59 5.25
C ARG A 109 -21.72 5.37 6.53
N LEU A 110 -20.71 5.84 7.26
CA LEU A 110 -20.87 6.59 8.50
C LEU A 110 -21.13 8.09 8.26
N ASN A 111 -20.42 8.70 7.32
CA ASN A 111 -20.59 10.11 7.01
C ASN A 111 -20.12 10.43 5.58
N TRP A 112 -21.07 10.61 4.67
CA TRP A 112 -20.79 11.02 3.28
C TRP A 112 -20.04 12.35 3.15
N ARG A 113 -19.93 13.14 4.22
CA ARG A 113 -19.19 14.42 4.29
C ARG A 113 -17.85 14.35 5.02
N SER A 114 -17.50 13.26 5.71
CA SER A 114 -16.23 13.22 6.45
C SER A 114 -15.05 13.08 5.50
N ARG A 115 -14.18 14.09 5.49
CA ARG A 115 -12.96 14.16 4.67
C ARG A 115 -11.75 13.45 5.30
N TRP A 116 -11.87 12.98 6.54
CA TRP A 116 -10.74 12.50 7.33
C TRP A 116 -10.99 11.13 7.90
N HIS A 117 -9.94 10.32 7.87
CA HIS A 117 -9.93 8.94 8.30
C HIS A 117 -10.54 8.79 9.70
N ALA A 118 -11.68 8.13 9.82
CA ALA A 118 -12.17 7.70 11.13
C ALA A 118 -11.26 6.56 11.62
N GLU A 119 -10.28 6.89 12.48
CA GLU A 119 -9.25 5.97 12.99
C GLU A 119 -9.83 4.64 13.47
N TYR A 120 -11.02 4.66 14.10
CA TYR A 120 -11.72 3.47 14.58
C TYR A 120 -12.11 2.47 13.49
N THR A 121 -12.52 2.94 12.31
CA THR A 121 -12.92 2.04 11.20
C THR A 121 -11.75 1.28 10.61
N ILE A 122 -10.55 1.84 10.71
CA ILE A 122 -9.36 1.25 10.12
C ILE A 122 -8.68 0.27 11.09
N ALA A 123 -8.79 0.50 12.41
CA ALA A 123 -8.28 -0.42 13.43
C ALA A 123 -8.88 -1.84 13.31
N ASN A 124 -10.20 -1.95 13.15
CA ASN A 124 -10.86 -3.26 13.03
C ASN A 124 -10.50 -3.99 11.72
N GLN A 125 -10.27 -3.25 10.63
CA GLN A 125 -9.87 -3.85 9.36
C GLN A 125 -8.41 -4.31 9.39
N ILE A 126 -7.51 -3.54 10.01
CA ILE A 126 -6.11 -3.97 10.11
C ILE A 126 -5.95 -5.19 11.02
N ASP A 127 -6.78 -5.33 12.05
CA ASP A 127 -6.84 -6.56 12.86
C ASP A 127 -7.25 -7.77 12.01
N ALA A 128 -8.31 -7.65 11.21
CA ALA A 128 -8.76 -8.72 10.32
C ALA A 128 -7.70 -9.10 9.25
N ILE A 129 -6.96 -8.11 8.73
CA ILE A 129 -5.82 -8.35 7.83
C ILE A 129 -4.71 -9.08 8.60
N ALA A 130 -4.33 -8.59 9.78
CA ALA A 130 -3.26 -9.18 10.58
C ALA A 130 -3.55 -10.65 10.92
N ASP A 131 -4.78 -10.96 11.34
CA ASP A 131 -5.20 -12.33 11.65
C ASP A 131 -5.10 -13.24 10.42
N ARG A 132 -5.59 -12.77 9.27
CA ARG A 132 -5.65 -13.58 8.04
C ARG A 132 -4.28 -13.85 7.43
N PHE A 133 -3.35 -12.92 7.57
CA PHE A 133 -1.97 -13.07 7.11
C PHE A 133 -1.04 -13.65 8.19
N HIS A 134 -1.56 -13.91 9.40
CA HIS A 134 -0.79 -14.31 10.59
C HIS A 134 0.39 -13.36 10.84
N LEU A 135 0.11 -12.06 10.82
CA LEU A 135 1.10 -11.02 11.04
C LEU A 135 1.42 -10.88 12.52
N THR A 136 2.67 -10.54 12.82
CA THR A 136 3.04 -10.08 14.17
C THR A 136 2.57 -8.65 14.39
N GLU A 137 2.49 -8.22 15.66
CA GLU A 137 2.14 -6.83 15.99
C GLU A 137 3.09 -5.81 15.33
N ASN A 138 4.39 -6.12 15.21
CA ASN A 138 5.34 -5.22 14.52
C ASN A 138 5.03 -5.10 13.01
N GLN A 139 4.68 -6.21 12.36
CA GLN A 139 4.32 -6.23 10.93
C GLN A 139 3.01 -5.49 10.69
N LYS A 140 2.04 -5.70 11.58
CA LYS A 140 0.76 -5.00 11.59
C LYS A 140 0.93 -3.50 11.80
N GLU A 141 1.70 -3.07 12.80
CA GLU A 141 1.98 -1.65 13.04
C GLU A 141 2.68 -1.01 11.82
N PHE A 142 3.63 -1.71 11.23
CA PHE A 142 4.33 -1.26 10.02
C PHE A 142 3.35 -1.02 8.86
N ILE A 143 2.50 -2.00 8.54
CA ILE A 143 1.48 -1.87 7.49
C ILE A 143 0.49 -0.76 7.83
N TRP A 144 0.04 -0.71 9.08
CA TRP A 144 -0.92 0.29 9.55
C TRP A 144 -0.41 1.70 9.34
N ASN A 145 0.85 1.98 9.74
CA ASN A 145 1.42 3.30 9.56
C ASN A 145 1.50 3.69 8.08
N ILE A 146 1.82 2.76 7.16
CA ILE A 146 1.84 3.04 5.72
C ILE A 146 0.43 3.43 5.25
N ILE A 147 -0.57 2.58 5.53
CA ILE A 147 -1.98 2.82 5.15
C ILE A 147 -2.51 4.12 5.77
N ARG A 148 -2.16 4.42 7.02
CA ARG A 148 -2.65 5.61 7.71
C ARG A 148 -2.20 6.92 7.06
N TYR A 149 -0.99 6.93 6.49
CA TYR A 149 -0.39 8.17 5.99
C TYR A 149 -0.35 8.26 4.46
N HIS A 150 -0.65 7.20 3.70
CA HIS A 150 -0.46 7.15 2.25
C HIS A 150 -1.12 8.30 1.45
N ASP A 151 -2.25 8.83 1.93
CA ASP A 151 -3.03 9.89 1.27
C ASP A 151 -2.37 11.29 1.35
N VAL A 152 -1.25 11.44 2.08
CA VAL A 152 -0.49 12.70 2.11
C VAL A 152 0.40 12.78 0.85
N PRO A 153 0.31 13.84 0.03
CA PRO A 153 1.20 13.99 -1.12
C PRO A 153 2.65 14.26 -0.69
N PRO A 154 3.67 13.66 -1.33
CA PRO A 154 5.09 13.89 -1.00
C PRO A 154 5.52 15.36 -1.03
N GLU A 155 4.89 16.19 -1.85
CA GLU A 155 5.12 17.63 -1.94
C GLU A 155 4.54 18.43 -0.76
N ASN A 156 3.56 17.85 -0.05
CA ASN A 156 2.82 18.51 1.02
C ASN A 156 3.09 17.88 2.40
N MET A 157 4.19 17.12 2.55
CA MET A 157 4.45 16.39 3.80
C MET A 157 4.57 17.31 5.01
N GLY A 158 5.24 18.47 4.90
CA GLY A 158 5.38 19.41 6.01
C GLY A 158 5.75 18.71 7.33
N ILE A 159 4.93 18.91 8.37
CA ILE A 159 5.08 18.26 9.68
C ILE A 159 4.94 16.72 9.65
N PHE A 160 4.22 16.17 8.66
CA PHE A 160 4.06 14.71 8.51
C PHE A 160 5.36 14.04 8.10
N GLU A 161 6.32 14.76 7.51
CA GLU A 161 7.61 14.17 7.14
C GLU A 161 8.37 13.64 8.35
N GLU A 162 8.44 14.42 9.43
CA GLU A 162 9.10 13.99 10.67
C GLU A 162 8.37 12.84 11.33
N ILE A 163 7.03 12.85 11.30
CA ILE A 163 6.19 11.77 11.85
C ILE A 163 6.45 10.46 11.07
N ILE A 164 6.41 10.51 9.74
CA ILE A 164 6.62 9.35 8.86
C ILE A 164 8.05 8.79 9.04
N LYS A 165 9.06 9.66 9.16
CA LYS A 165 10.43 9.26 9.48
C LYS A 165 10.55 8.60 10.85
N ALA A 166 9.93 9.19 11.88
CA ALA A 166 9.91 8.64 13.23
C ALA A 166 9.19 7.28 13.31
N LYS A 167 8.20 7.05 12.43
CA LYS A 167 7.54 5.75 12.25
C LYS A 167 8.34 4.74 11.43
N GLY A 168 9.47 5.12 10.83
CA GLY A 168 10.35 4.20 10.10
C GLY A 168 9.79 3.68 8.77
N ILE A 169 8.84 4.41 8.18
CA ILE A 169 8.11 4.02 6.95
C ILE A 169 8.32 4.99 5.78
N PHE A 170 9.32 5.87 5.86
CA PHE A 170 9.49 6.98 4.91
C PHE A 170 9.69 6.54 3.46
N ILE A 171 10.50 5.50 3.22
CA ILE A 171 10.72 4.97 1.86
C ILE A 171 9.42 4.36 1.33
N GLU A 172 8.77 3.54 2.14
CA GLU A 172 7.55 2.82 1.79
C GLU A 172 6.39 3.76 1.51
N TYR A 173 6.28 4.82 2.32
CA TYR A 173 5.36 5.92 2.11
C TYR A 173 5.59 6.61 0.76
N LEU A 174 6.82 6.98 0.42
CA LEU A 174 7.11 7.68 -0.83
C LEU A 174 6.75 6.82 -2.04
N ILE A 175 7.01 5.52 -1.94
CA ILE A 175 6.66 4.54 -2.98
C ILE A 175 5.15 4.43 -3.15
N ILE A 176 4.39 4.19 -2.07
CA ILE A 176 2.94 4.01 -2.19
C ILE A 176 2.26 5.29 -2.64
N ALA A 177 2.63 6.45 -2.07
CA ALA A 177 2.04 7.74 -2.44
C ALA A 177 2.30 8.05 -3.92
N TYR A 178 3.48 7.71 -4.45
CA TYR A 178 3.77 7.84 -5.88
C TYR A 178 2.87 6.92 -6.73
N CYS A 179 2.78 5.65 -6.37
CA CYS A 179 2.01 4.66 -7.13
C CYS A 179 0.52 4.97 -7.15
N ASP A 180 -0.01 5.37 -6.00
CA ASP A 180 -1.40 5.76 -5.77
C ASP A 180 -1.79 7.02 -6.53
N MET A 181 -0.93 8.03 -6.47
CA MET A 181 -1.06 9.25 -7.23
C MET A 181 -1.10 8.98 -8.75
N TYR A 182 -0.22 8.12 -9.26
CA TYR A 182 -0.22 7.73 -10.68
C TYR A 182 -1.47 6.96 -11.10
N ALA A 183 -2.03 6.14 -10.21
CA ALA A 183 -3.30 5.46 -10.44
C ALA A 183 -4.49 6.45 -10.48
N THR A 184 -4.44 7.49 -9.64
CA THR A 184 -5.45 8.54 -9.56
C THR A 184 -5.43 9.48 -10.78
N MET A 185 -4.25 9.95 -11.20
CA MET A 185 -4.10 11.20 -11.97
C MET A 185 -4.24 11.09 -13.50
N GLY A 186 -4.66 9.94 -14.04
CA GLY A 186 -4.81 9.73 -15.48
C GLY A 186 -5.91 10.55 -16.19
N ILE A 187 -6.71 11.36 -15.48
CA ILE A 187 -7.83 12.15 -16.05
C ILE A 187 -7.61 13.67 -15.94
N GLU A 188 -7.05 14.16 -14.84
CA GLU A 188 -7.03 15.62 -14.55
C GLU A 188 -5.63 16.25 -14.60
N CYS A 189 -4.59 15.43 -14.78
CA CYS A 189 -3.22 15.90 -14.68
C CYS A 189 -2.48 15.89 -16.03
N THR A 190 -1.79 17.00 -16.32
CA THR A 190 -0.90 17.09 -17.47
C THR A 190 0.29 16.12 -17.32
N LYS A 191 0.87 15.68 -18.45
CA LYS A 191 2.09 14.85 -18.43
C LYS A 191 3.23 15.57 -17.69
N GLU A 192 3.30 16.89 -17.81
CA GLU A 192 4.29 17.74 -17.15
C GLU A 192 4.18 17.70 -15.62
N GLU A 193 2.97 17.74 -15.08
CA GLU A 193 2.74 17.66 -13.63
C GLU A 193 3.07 16.26 -13.08
N LEU A 194 2.69 15.19 -13.81
CA LEU A 194 3.10 13.82 -13.46
C LEU A 194 4.62 13.66 -13.42
N TYR A 195 5.31 14.26 -14.40
CA TYR A 195 6.76 14.27 -14.47
C TYR A 195 7.39 15.03 -13.30
N LYS A 196 6.91 16.24 -13.00
CA LYS A 196 7.41 17.02 -11.84
C LYS A 196 7.26 16.28 -10.51
N ARG A 197 6.12 15.63 -10.29
CA ARG A 197 5.88 14.88 -9.05
C ARG A 197 6.71 13.60 -8.97
N ARG A 198 6.97 12.95 -10.11
CA ARG A 198 7.95 11.85 -10.21
C ARG A 198 9.33 12.32 -9.80
N GLU A 199 9.81 13.44 -10.34
CA GLU A 199 11.12 14.00 -9.98
C GLU A 199 11.22 14.29 -8.48
N VAL A 200 10.15 14.77 -7.83
CA VAL A 200 10.13 14.98 -6.38
C VAL A 200 10.33 13.68 -5.61
N VAL A 201 9.63 12.61 -5.98
CA VAL A 201 9.74 11.30 -5.33
C VAL A 201 11.11 10.68 -5.59
N GLU A 202 11.57 10.68 -6.84
CA GLU A 202 12.89 10.17 -7.21
C GLU A 202 14.00 10.91 -6.46
N ARG A 203 13.95 12.24 -6.40
CA ARG A 203 14.91 13.05 -5.65
C ARG A 203 14.88 12.72 -4.16
N LYS A 204 13.69 12.65 -3.53
CA LYS A 204 13.58 12.29 -2.11
C LYS A 204 14.12 10.89 -1.83
N LEU A 205 13.86 9.91 -2.71
CA LEU A 205 14.44 8.56 -2.60
C LEU A 205 15.97 8.56 -2.79
N GLN A 206 16.50 9.47 -3.61
CA GLN A 206 17.94 9.71 -3.78
C GLN A 206 18.60 10.44 -2.59
N GLU A 207 17.83 11.11 -1.75
CA GLU A 207 18.35 11.79 -0.54
C GLU A 207 18.40 10.87 0.70
N VAL A 208 17.68 9.73 0.69
CA VAL A 208 17.74 8.76 1.79
C VAL A 208 19.14 8.14 1.86
N ARG A 209 19.83 8.37 2.99
CA ARG A 209 21.17 7.85 3.27
C ARG A 209 21.12 6.47 3.88
#